data_AF-A0A2E3ZBK6-F1
#
_entry.id   AF-A0A2E3ZBK6-F1
#
_cell.length_a   1.000
_cell.length_b   1.000
_cell.length_c   1.000
_cell.angle_alpha   90.00
_cell.angle_beta   90.00
_cell.angle_gamma   90.00
#
_symmetry.space_group_name_H-M   'P 1'
#
loop_
_entity.id
_entity.type
_entity.pdbx_description
1 polymer ?
#
loop_
_entity_poly.entity_id
_entity_poly.type
_entity_poly.pdbx_seq_one_letter_code
_entity_poly.pdbx_strand_id
1 'polypeptide(L)'
;MDYWDKRLTRQDVGRTGHLSGFHLNKVGLELFPALDSTLRNPSANFLVIDQNGREWYWRIQHWNDSYFTKPHGKGGGRKNEFHILKAQAGDSKFDFEEEQYENLTPWKFKEYYGLDVGSILRFRRISDTELSVEVVERQSEMNTRKDIPSGSQSGRPGPSRPGPLSAGLFQSQMPNINTPSYTYVARFGDSDIYKIGHSISTQSREDVFNKHIPSTELGYPRWSIEFHKLLSGRRKAESEEQILLREVFIENSTSGTERIRVDRDVLRAVMAERGFTQIIQPD
;
A
#
# COMPACT_ATOMS: atom_id res chain seq x y z
N MET A 1 19.13 2.38 -11.67
CA MET A 1 18.84 3.54 -10.80
C MET A 1 18.17 2.96 -9.57
N ASP A 2 18.76 3.13 -8.39
CA ASP A 2 18.35 2.35 -7.20
C ASP A 2 17.17 2.99 -6.46
N TYR A 3 16.94 4.28 -6.71
CA TYR A 3 15.83 5.04 -6.13
C TYR A 3 15.45 6.24 -7.01
N TRP A 4 14.25 6.78 -6.79
CA TRP A 4 13.78 8.02 -7.41
C TRP A 4 13.09 8.91 -6.38
N ASP A 5 13.46 10.18 -6.34
CA ASP A 5 12.91 11.18 -5.42
C ASP A 5 11.88 12.05 -6.12
N LYS A 6 10.67 12.09 -5.55
CA LYS A 6 9.56 12.93 -6.00
C LYS A 6 9.29 14.04 -5.00
N ARG A 7 9.59 15.27 -5.39
CA ARG A 7 9.15 16.46 -4.65
C ARG A 7 7.68 16.77 -4.98
N LEU A 8 6.82 16.83 -3.97
CA LEU A 8 5.39 17.08 -4.13
C LEU A 8 5.10 18.53 -4.53
N THR A 9 4.23 18.71 -5.51
CA THR A 9 3.75 20.00 -6.02
C THR A 9 2.39 20.34 -5.42
N ARG A 10 1.89 21.55 -5.70
CA ARG A 10 0.52 21.98 -5.31
C ARG A 10 -0.56 21.03 -5.83
N GLN A 11 -0.38 20.47 -7.02
CA GLN A 11 -1.33 19.53 -7.62
C GLN A 11 -1.29 18.17 -6.91
N ASP A 12 -0.09 17.68 -6.60
CA ASP A 12 0.10 16.40 -5.93
C ASP A 12 -0.60 16.35 -4.56
N VAL A 13 -0.60 17.47 -3.84
CA VAL A 13 -1.29 17.63 -2.55
C VAL A 13 -2.68 18.25 -2.68
N GLY A 14 -3.25 18.27 -3.89
CA GLY A 14 -4.64 18.62 -4.17
C GLY A 14 -5.06 20.07 -3.91
N ARG A 15 -4.12 21.02 -3.94
CA ARG A 15 -4.39 22.47 -3.77
C ARG A 15 -4.84 23.18 -5.06
N THR A 16 -5.02 22.47 -6.17
CA THR A 16 -5.33 23.04 -7.49
C THR A 16 -6.70 22.63 -8.05
N GLY A 17 -7.62 22.13 -7.21
CA GLY A 17 -9.01 21.85 -7.59
C GLY A 17 -9.26 20.58 -8.42
N HIS A 18 -8.25 20.06 -9.11
CA HIS A 18 -8.29 18.77 -9.80
C HIS A 18 -7.41 17.74 -9.08
N LEU A 19 -8.04 16.68 -8.58
CA LEU A 19 -7.42 15.67 -7.72
C LEU A 19 -7.00 14.45 -8.53
N SER A 20 -5.82 14.48 -9.12
CA SER A 20 -5.31 13.37 -9.94
C SER A 20 -4.14 12.61 -9.32
N GLY A 21 -3.96 12.66 -8.00
CA GLY A 21 -2.90 11.91 -7.33
C GLY A 21 -1.50 12.49 -7.53
N PHE A 22 -0.46 11.65 -7.47
CA PHE A 22 0.93 12.08 -7.67
C PHE A 22 1.30 12.07 -9.15
N HIS A 23 1.57 13.22 -9.73
CA HIS A 23 2.06 13.33 -11.10
C HIS A 23 3.51 12.85 -11.19
N LEU A 24 3.78 11.89 -12.08
CA LEU A 24 5.10 11.37 -12.34
C LEU A 24 5.69 12.04 -13.59
N ASN A 25 6.91 12.54 -13.48
CA ASN A 25 7.66 12.87 -14.69
C ASN A 25 8.15 11.58 -15.34
N LYS A 26 8.66 11.65 -16.58
CA LYS A 26 9.13 10.46 -17.30
C LYS A 26 10.39 9.82 -16.69
N VAL A 27 11.01 10.48 -15.71
CA VAL A 27 12.21 10.01 -15.02
C VAL A 27 11.77 9.13 -13.85
N GLY A 28 12.37 7.96 -13.67
CA GLY A 28 12.01 7.04 -12.59
C GLY A 28 10.80 6.15 -12.90
N LEU A 29 10.21 6.24 -14.10
CA LEU A 29 9.12 5.36 -14.52
C LEU A 29 9.54 3.88 -14.58
N GLU A 30 10.83 3.61 -14.77
CA GLU A 30 11.42 2.28 -14.75
C GLU A 30 11.30 1.55 -13.40
N LEU A 31 10.97 2.27 -12.33
CA LEU A 31 10.71 1.67 -11.01
C LEU A 31 9.28 1.13 -10.88
N PHE A 32 8.36 1.56 -11.75
CA PHE A 32 6.95 1.21 -11.68
C PHE A 32 6.61 0.05 -12.63
N PRO A 33 5.47 -0.63 -12.43
CA PRO A 33 5.01 -1.65 -13.37
C PRO A 33 4.92 -1.11 -14.80
N ALA A 34 5.37 -1.89 -15.77
CA ALA A 34 5.26 -1.53 -17.17
C ALA A 34 3.78 -1.44 -17.60
N LEU A 35 3.44 -0.42 -18.38
CA LEU A 35 2.09 -0.19 -18.90
C LEU A 35 2.08 -0.34 -20.41
N ASP A 36 1.11 -1.08 -20.95
CA ASP A 36 0.95 -1.26 -22.38
C ASP A 36 0.41 0.03 -23.03
N SER A 37 1.32 0.84 -23.55
CA SER A 37 1.00 2.11 -24.22
C SER A 37 0.18 1.98 -25.51
N THR A 38 -0.02 0.76 -26.04
CA THR A 38 -0.91 0.50 -27.18
C THR A 38 -2.38 0.50 -26.76
N LEU A 39 -2.65 0.24 -25.49
CA LEU A 39 -3.97 0.39 -24.89
C LEU A 39 -4.18 1.85 -24.51
N ARG A 40 -5.45 2.30 -24.54
CA ARG A 40 -5.80 3.64 -24.09
C ARG A 40 -5.89 3.68 -22.57
N ASN A 41 -5.24 4.66 -21.96
CA ASN A 41 -5.22 4.93 -20.53
C ASN A 41 -4.86 3.71 -19.65
N PRO A 42 -3.82 2.93 -20.02
CA PRO A 42 -3.47 1.70 -19.33
C PRO A 42 -3.10 1.99 -17.87
N SER A 43 -3.33 1.02 -17.00
CA SER A 43 -3.04 1.15 -15.58
C SER A 43 -2.68 -0.17 -14.95
N ALA A 44 -1.92 -0.13 -13.86
CA ALA A 44 -1.56 -1.29 -13.07
C ALA A 44 -1.62 -0.96 -11.57
N ASN A 45 -2.00 -1.94 -10.76
CA ASN A 45 -1.92 -1.84 -9.32
C ASN A 45 -0.56 -2.38 -8.84
N PHE A 46 -0.04 -1.82 -7.77
CA PHE A 46 1.21 -2.25 -7.16
C PHE A 46 1.19 -2.03 -5.64
N LEU A 47 1.99 -2.84 -4.95
CA LEU A 47 2.17 -2.75 -3.51
C LEU A 47 3.29 -1.76 -3.20
N VAL A 48 3.07 -0.93 -2.20
CA VAL A 48 4.02 0.03 -1.65
C VAL A 48 4.21 -0.26 -0.17
N ILE A 49 5.42 -0.57 0.23
CA ILE A 49 5.80 -0.77 1.63
C ILE A 49 6.41 0.52 2.14
N ASP A 50 5.82 1.14 3.15
CA ASP A 50 6.37 2.37 3.71
C ASP A 50 7.55 2.13 4.65
N GLN A 51 8.19 3.22 5.09
CA GLN A 51 9.31 3.21 6.03
C GLN A 51 9.02 2.54 7.39
N ASN A 52 7.75 2.34 7.75
CA ASN A 52 7.33 1.66 8.97
C ASN A 52 6.95 0.18 8.72
N GLY A 53 7.17 -0.31 7.50
CA GLY A 53 6.81 -1.67 7.08
C GLY A 53 5.32 -1.86 6.81
N ARG A 54 4.53 -0.79 6.70
CA ARG A 54 3.10 -0.88 6.41
C ARG A 54 2.86 -0.94 4.90
N GLU A 55 1.90 -1.77 4.53
CA GLU A 55 1.49 -2.00 3.15
C GLU A 55 0.46 -0.97 2.67
N TRP A 56 0.66 -0.50 1.44
CA TRP A 56 -0.21 0.41 0.72
C TRP A 56 -0.43 -0.06 -0.70
N TYR A 57 -1.68 -0.05 -1.17
CA TYR A 57 -2.01 -0.42 -2.54
C TYR A 57 -2.22 0.83 -3.38
N TRP A 58 -1.38 1.00 -4.39
CA TRP A 58 -1.35 2.17 -5.27
C TRP A 58 -1.67 1.72 -6.70
N ARG A 59 -2.19 2.64 -7.52
CA ARG A 59 -2.44 2.41 -8.95
C ARG A 59 -1.64 3.41 -9.77
N ILE A 60 -0.86 2.94 -10.73
CA ILE A 60 -0.27 3.82 -11.75
C ILE A 60 -1.17 3.82 -12.97
N GLN A 61 -1.39 4.99 -13.57
CA GLN A 61 -2.10 5.14 -14.82
C GLN A 61 -1.33 6.04 -15.78
N HIS A 62 -1.26 5.64 -17.05
CA HIS A 62 -0.70 6.46 -18.13
C HIS A 62 -1.84 7.10 -18.91
N TRP A 63 -2.07 8.40 -18.74
CA TRP A 63 -3.01 9.12 -19.59
C TRP A 63 -2.35 9.43 -20.93
N ASN A 64 -2.63 8.58 -21.93
CA ASN A 64 -1.95 8.56 -23.23
C ASN A 64 -2.87 8.90 -24.41
N ASP A 65 -3.93 9.68 -24.16
CA ASP A 65 -4.90 10.09 -25.19
C ASP A 65 -4.25 10.72 -26.44
N SER A 66 -3.08 11.34 -26.31
CA SER A 66 -2.34 11.90 -27.44
C SER A 66 -1.87 10.88 -28.49
N TYR A 67 -1.84 9.57 -28.16
CA TYR A 67 -1.45 8.51 -29.09
C TYR A 67 -2.58 8.02 -29.99
N PHE A 68 -3.82 8.42 -29.71
CA PHE A 68 -5.00 7.90 -30.38
C PHE A 68 -5.70 8.99 -31.19
N THR A 69 -6.05 8.66 -32.43
CA THR A 69 -6.63 9.60 -33.41
C THR A 69 -8.05 10.04 -33.08
N LYS A 70 -8.81 9.22 -32.35
CA LYS A 70 -10.17 9.56 -31.91
C LYS A 70 -10.12 10.20 -30.52
N PRO A 71 -10.58 11.45 -30.34
CA PRO A 71 -10.64 12.08 -29.04
C PRO A 71 -11.63 11.35 -28.13
N HIS A 72 -11.31 11.25 -26.84
CA HIS A 72 -12.22 10.73 -25.83
C HIS A 72 -13.00 11.91 -25.21
N GLY A 73 -14.27 12.06 -25.59
CA GLY A 73 -15.15 13.13 -25.09
C GLY A 73 -14.73 14.56 -25.49
N LYS A 74 -15.44 15.55 -24.95
CA LYS A 74 -15.17 16.98 -25.17
C LYS A 74 -13.92 17.40 -24.37
N GLY A 75 -12.73 17.23 -24.95
CA GLY A 75 -11.46 17.73 -24.39
C GLY A 75 -10.30 16.72 -24.31
N GLY A 76 -10.53 15.44 -24.59
CA GLY A 76 -9.50 14.40 -24.52
C GLY A 76 -8.71 14.27 -25.82
N GLY A 77 -7.54 14.90 -25.92
CA GLY A 77 -6.69 14.71 -27.10
C GLY A 77 -5.20 15.05 -26.97
N ARG A 78 -4.72 15.47 -25.79
CA ARG A 78 -3.33 15.93 -25.64
C ARG A 78 -2.59 15.39 -24.42
N LYS A 79 -3.18 14.48 -23.65
CA LYS A 79 -2.54 13.95 -22.46
C LYS A 79 -1.47 12.91 -22.83
N ASN A 80 -0.32 13.04 -22.18
CA ASN A 80 0.78 12.06 -22.17
C ASN A 80 1.50 12.14 -20.82
N GLU A 81 0.78 11.74 -19.77
CA GLU A 81 1.20 11.95 -18.39
C GLU A 81 1.01 10.66 -17.58
N PHE A 82 1.88 10.43 -16.61
CA PHE A 82 1.77 9.32 -15.69
C PHE A 82 1.34 9.84 -14.33
N HIS A 83 0.39 9.16 -13.71
CA HIS A 83 -0.14 9.53 -12.41
C HIS A 83 -0.16 8.29 -11.51
N ILE A 84 0.33 8.44 -10.29
CA ILE A 84 0.01 7.52 -9.20
C ILE A 84 -1.32 7.99 -8.63
N LEU A 85 -2.32 7.17 -8.88
CA LEU A 85 -3.66 7.31 -8.38
C LEU A 85 -3.83 6.37 -7.20
N LYS A 86 -4.66 6.80 -6.26
CA LYS A 86 -5.12 6.03 -5.10
C LYS A 86 -3.99 5.61 -4.14
N ALA A 87 -4.23 5.74 -2.84
CA ALA A 87 -3.37 5.15 -1.84
C ALA A 87 -4.24 4.70 -0.67
N GLN A 88 -4.24 3.41 -0.40
CA GLN A 88 -5.00 2.83 0.69
C GLN A 88 -4.07 1.96 1.54
N ALA A 89 -4.11 2.18 2.86
CA ALA A 89 -3.42 1.35 3.82
C ALA A 89 -4.18 0.03 4.05
N GLY A 90 -3.47 -1.07 4.26
CA GLY A 90 -4.02 -2.30 4.81
C GLY A 90 -3.44 -3.59 4.23
N ASP A 91 -3.79 -4.72 4.84
CA ASP A 91 -3.42 -6.10 4.47
C ASP A 91 -4.20 -6.66 3.26
N SER A 92 -4.90 -5.80 2.51
CA SER A 92 -5.88 -6.20 1.51
C SER A 92 -5.41 -6.08 0.07
N LYS A 93 -4.79 -7.16 -0.40
CA LYS A 93 -4.96 -7.59 -1.79
C LYS A 93 -6.47 -7.74 -2.07
N PHE A 94 -7.12 -6.73 -2.65
CA PHE A 94 -8.49 -6.84 -3.18
C PHE A 94 -8.55 -6.48 -4.67
N ASP A 95 -9.38 -7.26 -5.37
CA ASP A 95 -9.93 -6.96 -6.69
C ASP A 95 -10.72 -5.66 -6.62
N PHE A 96 -10.33 -4.70 -7.45
CA PHE A 96 -11.02 -3.43 -7.54
C PHE A 96 -12.21 -3.57 -8.50
N GLU A 97 -13.44 -3.74 -7.99
CA GLU A 97 -14.66 -3.60 -8.82
C GLU A 97 -14.88 -2.13 -9.23
N GLU A 98 -15.07 -1.89 -10.53
CA GLU A 98 -15.03 -0.58 -11.21
C GLU A 98 -15.89 0.52 -10.56
N GLU A 99 -16.93 0.14 -9.82
CA GLU A 99 -17.87 1.06 -9.15
C GLU A 99 -17.40 1.59 -7.78
N GLN A 100 -16.46 0.96 -7.07
CA GLN A 100 -15.92 1.51 -5.80
C GLN A 100 -14.83 2.57 -6.02
N TYR A 101 -14.61 2.98 -7.27
CA TYR A 101 -13.45 3.76 -7.69
C TYR A 101 -13.57 5.26 -7.38
N GLU A 102 -14.75 5.78 -7.10
CA GLU A 102 -14.99 7.23 -7.02
C GLU A 102 -14.46 7.89 -5.73
N ASN A 103 -14.23 7.11 -4.66
CA ASN A 103 -13.89 7.67 -3.33
C ASN A 103 -12.45 7.38 -2.86
N LEU A 104 -11.64 6.69 -3.68
CA LEU A 104 -10.27 6.33 -3.33
C LEU A 104 -9.27 7.21 -4.08
N THR A 105 -8.51 7.99 -3.35
CA THR A 105 -7.51 8.94 -3.84
C THR A 105 -6.24 8.79 -3.00
N PRO A 106 -5.06 9.26 -3.44
CA PRO A 106 -3.83 9.21 -2.64
C PRO A 106 -3.89 10.02 -1.33
N TRP A 107 -5.05 10.60 -1.00
CA TRP A 107 -5.28 11.43 0.16
C TRP A 107 -4.99 10.72 1.47
N LYS A 108 -5.38 9.45 1.64
CA LYS A 108 -5.12 8.75 2.91
C LYS A 108 -3.63 8.64 3.23
N PHE A 109 -2.77 8.39 2.24
CA PHE A 109 -1.32 8.37 2.46
C PHE A 109 -0.78 9.75 2.80
N LYS A 110 -1.23 10.78 2.08
CA LYS A 110 -0.85 12.19 2.33
C LYS A 110 -1.28 12.66 3.72
N GLU A 111 -2.52 12.43 4.11
CA GLU A 111 -3.07 12.76 5.41
C GLU A 111 -2.35 12.01 6.52
N TYR A 112 -2.14 10.70 6.35
CA TYR A 112 -1.47 9.87 7.34
C TYR A 112 -0.03 10.35 7.62
N TYR A 113 0.71 10.72 6.56
CA TYR A 113 2.08 11.19 6.70
C TYR A 113 2.22 12.72 6.88
N GLY A 114 1.12 13.48 6.85
CA GLY A 114 1.15 14.94 6.93
C GLY A 114 1.91 15.58 5.76
N LEU A 115 1.74 15.06 4.55
CA LEU A 115 2.48 15.49 3.36
C LEU A 115 1.93 16.82 2.81
N ASP A 116 2.82 17.77 2.57
CA ASP A 116 2.51 19.07 1.96
C ASP A 116 3.38 19.38 0.72
N VAL A 117 3.11 20.49 0.04
CA VAL A 117 3.93 21.02 -1.05
C VAL A 117 5.39 21.08 -0.62
N GLY A 118 6.29 20.54 -1.45
CA GLY A 118 7.72 20.51 -1.18
C GLY A 118 8.20 19.25 -0.46
N SER A 119 7.31 18.46 0.17
CA SER A 119 7.68 17.16 0.77
C SER A 119 8.32 16.24 -0.28
N ILE A 120 9.25 15.39 0.15
CA ILE A 120 9.96 14.46 -0.76
C ILE A 120 9.57 13.02 -0.44
N LEU A 121 9.07 12.30 -1.45
CA LEU A 121 8.88 10.86 -1.41
C LEU A 121 10.00 10.17 -2.19
N ARG A 122 10.71 9.24 -1.55
CA ARG A 122 11.74 8.41 -2.18
C ARG A 122 11.18 7.02 -2.45
N PHE A 123 11.19 6.62 -3.71
CA PHE A 123 10.76 5.32 -4.17
C PHE A 123 11.97 4.43 -4.43
N ARG A 124 11.90 3.16 -4.03
CA ARG A 124 12.85 2.13 -4.46
C ARG A 124 12.11 0.90 -4.93
N ARG A 125 12.63 0.23 -5.93
CA ARG A 125 12.05 -1.01 -6.44
C ARG A 125 12.44 -2.17 -5.52
N ILE A 126 11.44 -2.95 -5.10
CA ILE A 126 11.66 -4.24 -4.41
C ILE A 126 11.51 -5.38 -5.42
N SER A 127 10.46 -5.33 -6.25
CA SER A 127 10.19 -6.29 -7.32
C SER A 127 9.45 -5.61 -8.48
N ASP A 128 8.91 -6.39 -9.43
CA ASP A 128 8.14 -5.85 -10.56
C ASP A 128 6.82 -5.20 -10.14
N THR A 129 6.26 -5.63 -9.00
CA THR A 129 4.95 -5.19 -8.51
C THR A 129 5.02 -4.60 -7.10
N GLU A 130 6.22 -4.48 -6.53
CA GLU A 130 6.42 -4.01 -5.16
C GLU A 130 7.50 -2.93 -5.11
N LEU A 131 7.18 -1.82 -4.43
CA LEU A 131 8.08 -0.71 -4.18
C LEU A 131 8.17 -0.44 -2.68
N SER A 132 9.29 0.10 -2.22
CA SER A 132 9.35 0.79 -0.92
C SER A 132 9.18 2.29 -1.11
N VAL A 133 8.51 2.96 -0.18
CA VAL A 133 8.43 4.42 -0.11
C VAL A 133 8.94 4.95 1.23
N GLU A 134 9.74 6.00 1.16
CA GLU A 134 10.25 6.72 2.32
C GLU A 134 9.92 8.22 2.20
N VAL A 135 9.45 8.83 3.28
CA VAL A 135 9.28 10.28 3.42
C VAL A 135 10.60 10.86 3.93
N VAL A 136 11.39 11.43 3.01
CA VAL A 136 12.79 11.84 3.29
C VAL A 136 12.88 13.19 3.99
N GLU A 137 11.97 14.11 3.69
CA GLU A 137 12.01 15.47 4.23
C GLU A 137 10.59 15.97 4.52
N ARG A 138 10.27 16.14 5.81
CA ARG A 138 9.11 16.92 6.27
C ARG A 138 9.56 18.35 6.44
N GLN A 139 8.97 19.30 5.70
CA GLN A 139 9.17 20.71 6.01
C GLN A 139 8.44 21.07 7.32
N SER A 140 9.07 20.84 8.47
CA SER A 140 8.73 21.56 9.70
C SER A 140 9.54 22.84 9.89
N GLU A 141 10.39 23.24 8.92
CA GLU A 141 11.33 24.37 9.12
C GLU A 141 11.33 25.45 8.03
N MET A 142 10.39 25.46 7.08
CA MET A 142 10.40 26.44 5.99
C MET A 142 9.18 27.35 5.96
N ASN A 143 8.83 27.95 7.10
CA ASN A 143 7.97 29.14 7.16
C ASN A 143 8.75 30.38 7.62
N THR A 144 9.84 30.70 6.91
CA THR A 144 10.28 32.10 6.72
C THR A 144 10.90 32.25 5.34
N ARG A 145 10.08 32.42 4.30
CA ARG A 145 10.41 33.35 3.20
C ARG A 145 9.21 33.56 2.27
N LYS A 146 8.85 34.84 2.18
CA LYS A 146 7.83 35.46 1.33
C LYS A 146 8.08 35.24 -0.16
N ASP A 147 6.98 35.10 -0.88
CA ASP A 147 6.65 35.64 -2.21
C ASP A 147 7.77 35.88 -3.21
N ILE A 148 7.78 35.14 -4.34
CA ILE A 148 8.13 35.69 -5.69
C ILE A 148 7.28 34.96 -6.77
N PRO A 149 6.73 35.69 -7.78
CA PRO A 149 5.63 35.23 -8.63
C PRO A 149 6.04 34.45 -9.89
N SER A 150 5.01 33.86 -10.49
CA SER A 150 4.93 33.16 -11.77
C SER A 150 5.63 33.85 -12.94
N GLY A 151 6.54 33.14 -13.60
CA GLY A 151 7.05 33.44 -14.93
C GLY A 151 6.80 32.25 -15.87
N SER A 152 6.01 32.49 -16.91
CA SER A 152 5.82 31.61 -18.06
C SER A 152 7.10 31.56 -18.90
N GLN A 153 7.47 30.38 -19.43
CA GLN A 153 8.21 30.31 -20.69
C GLN A 153 8.09 28.95 -21.39
N SER A 154 8.10 29.08 -22.70
CA SER A 154 7.73 28.15 -23.77
C SER A 154 8.88 27.26 -24.26
N GLY A 155 8.53 26.02 -24.61
CA GLY A 155 8.89 25.33 -25.86
C GLY A 155 10.35 24.95 -26.15
N ARG A 156 10.61 23.64 -26.32
CA ARG A 156 11.41 23.08 -27.43
C ARG A 156 11.19 21.55 -27.59
N PRO A 157 11.32 20.99 -28.81
CA PRO A 157 10.88 19.64 -29.17
C PRO A 157 11.97 18.57 -28.99
N GLY A 158 11.56 17.33 -28.68
CA GLY A 158 12.44 16.15 -28.59
C GLY A 158 12.18 15.14 -29.72
N PRO A 159 13.19 14.34 -30.12
CA PRO A 159 13.17 13.49 -31.33
C PRO A 159 12.45 12.14 -31.15
N SER A 160 12.14 11.51 -32.28
CA SER A 160 11.35 10.28 -32.48
C SER A 160 12.08 8.95 -32.22
N ARG A 161 11.40 8.00 -31.53
CA ARG A 161 11.40 6.50 -31.58
C ARG A 161 12.75 5.72 -31.50
N PRO A 162 12.83 4.50 -30.89
CA PRO A 162 12.05 3.29 -31.25
C PRO A 162 11.54 2.43 -30.05
N GLY A 163 10.46 1.66 -30.27
CA GLY A 163 9.87 0.76 -29.26
C GLY A 163 10.51 -0.64 -29.25
N PRO A 164 10.40 -1.38 -28.13
CA PRO A 164 10.21 -2.83 -28.27
C PRO A 164 9.36 -3.53 -27.18
N LEU A 165 8.72 -4.61 -27.68
CA LEU A 165 8.55 -5.96 -27.10
C LEU A 165 7.52 -6.22 -26.00
N SER A 166 6.53 -7.01 -26.41
CA SER A 166 5.43 -7.62 -25.67
C SER A 166 5.94 -8.60 -24.60
N ALA A 167 5.45 -8.47 -23.36
CA ALA A 167 5.57 -9.48 -22.32
C ALA A 167 4.21 -9.72 -21.66
N GLY A 168 3.83 -11.00 -21.54
CA GLY A 168 2.48 -11.48 -21.26
C GLY A 168 1.89 -11.13 -19.90
N LEU A 169 0.56 -11.11 -19.88
CA LEU A 169 -0.32 -10.82 -18.74
C LEU A 169 -0.32 -11.96 -17.71
N PHE A 170 -0.02 -11.65 -16.44
CA PHE A 170 -0.45 -12.45 -15.29
C PHE A 170 -1.56 -11.68 -14.55
N GLN A 171 -2.77 -12.22 -14.53
CA GLN A 171 -3.91 -11.67 -13.78
C GLN A 171 -4.11 -12.54 -12.52
N SER A 172 -3.86 -11.99 -11.34
CA SER A 172 -4.09 -12.66 -10.05
C SER A 172 -5.52 -12.35 -9.59
N GLN A 173 -6.41 -13.35 -9.57
CA GLN A 173 -7.75 -13.24 -8.97
C GLN A 173 -7.65 -13.10 -7.45
N MET A 174 -8.42 -12.18 -6.83
CA MET A 174 -8.44 -11.98 -5.37
C MET A 174 -9.78 -12.39 -4.74
N PRO A 175 -9.82 -12.67 -3.42
CA PRO A 175 -11.03 -13.16 -2.75
C PRO A 175 -12.07 -12.05 -2.50
N ASN A 176 -13.35 -12.40 -2.41
CA ASN A 176 -14.51 -11.50 -2.22
C ASN A 176 -14.59 -10.90 -0.80
N ILE A 177 -15.18 -9.71 -0.59
CA ILE A 177 -15.38 -9.10 0.74
C ILE A 177 -16.21 -9.96 1.70
N ASN A 178 -17.12 -10.75 1.13
CA ASN A 178 -17.94 -11.72 1.84
C ASN A 178 -17.21 -13.06 2.05
N THR A 179 -15.97 -13.20 1.58
CA THR A 179 -15.18 -14.40 1.83
C THR A 179 -14.95 -14.54 3.34
N PRO A 180 -15.34 -15.69 3.93
CA PRO A 180 -15.04 -15.98 5.33
C PRO A 180 -13.56 -15.76 5.62
N SER A 181 -13.27 -15.06 6.71
CA SER A 181 -11.92 -14.65 7.07
C SER A 181 -11.71 -14.84 8.56
N TYR A 182 -10.48 -15.14 8.94
CA TYR A 182 -10.05 -15.28 10.31
C TYR A 182 -9.52 -13.97 10.85
N THR A 183 -9.87 -13.63 12.09
CA THR A 183 -8.98 -12.84 12.95
C THR A 183 -8.07 -13.82 13.67
N TYR A 184 -6.79 -13.52 13.78
CA TYR A 184 -5.81 -14.41 14.40
C TYR A 184 -4.89 -13.68 15.37
N VAL A 185 -4.27 -14.45 16.25
CA VAL A 185 -3.16 -14.03 17.10
C VAL A 185 -1.99 -14.97 16.89
N ALA A 186 -0.85 -14.42 16.47
CA ALA A 186 0.38 -15.15 16.25
C ALA A 186 1.41 -14.81 17.32
N ARG A 187 2.07 -15.82 17.89
CA ARG A 187 3.13 -15.68 18.88
C ARG A 187 4.49 -15.81 18.23
N PHE A 188 5.48 -15.05 18.70
CA PHE A 188 6.86 -15.19 18.25
C PHE A 188 7.65 -16.12 19.19
N GLY A 189 7.91 -17.36 18.75
CA GLY A 189 8.55 -18.40 19.56
C GLY A 189 7.88 -18.56 20.93
N ASP A 190 8.69 -18.64 21.98
CA ASP A 190 8.23 -18.71 23.37
C ASP A 190 8.12 -17.36 24.08
N SER A 191 8.08 -16.25 23.34
CA SER A 191 7.99 -14.91 23.94
C SER A 191 6.56 -14.50 24.26
N ASP A 192 6.42 -13.45 25.07
CA ASP A 192 5.15 -12.74 25.31
C ASP A 192 4.87 -11.66 24.25
N ILE A 193 5.41 -11.85 23.04
CA ILE A 193 5.21 -10.94 21.91
C ILE A 193 4.24 -11.60 20.95
N TYR A 194 3.15 -10.90 20.70
CA TYR A 194 2.08 -11.37 19.83
C TYR A 194 1.81 -10.38 18.71
N LYS A 195 1.31 -10.91 17.59
CA LYS A 195 0.83 -10.15 16.45
C LYS A 195 -0.65 -10.48 16.22
N ILE A 196 -1.49 -9.47 16.17
CA ILE A 196 -2.93 -9.60 15.88
C ILE A 196 -3.15 -9.15 14.43
N GLY A 197 -3.96 -9.90 13.68
CA GLY A 197 -4.32 -9.50 12.32
C GLY A 197 -5.52 -10.29 11.79
N HIS A 198 -5.80 -10.14 10.50
CA HIS A 198 -6.83 -10.92 9.82
C HIS A 198 -6.34 -11.50 8.49
N SER A 199 -6.89 -12.64 8.08
CA SER A 199 -6.55 -13.31 6.81
C SER A 199 -7.65 -14.27 6.36
N ILE A 200 -7.74 -14.56 5.06
CA ILE A 200 -8.58 -15.64 4.53
C ILE A 200 -8.01 -17.04 4.83
N SER A 201 -6.70 -17.12 5.12
CA SER A 201 -5.99 -18.35 5.47
C SER A 201 -4.94 -18.06 6.53
N THR A 202 -5.04 -18.71 7.68
CA THR A 202 -4.05 -18.63 8.75
C THR A 202 -2.72 -19.22 8.30
N GLN A 203 -2.72 -20.40 7.67
CA GLN A 203 -1.52 -21.05 7.17
C GLN A 203 -0.72 -20.17 6.20
N SER A 204 -1.39 -19.63 5.16
CA SER A 204 -0.71 -18.76 4.19
C SER A 204 -0.13 -17.51 4.85
N ARG A 205 -0.77 -17.02 5.92
CA ARG A 205 -0.30 -15.84 6.65
C ARG A 205 0.92 -16.17 7.52
N GLU A 206 0.95 -17.33 8.13
CA GLU A 206 2.11 -17.84 8.86
C GLU A 206 3.33 -18.01 7.94
N ASP A 207 3.13 -18.54 6.73
CA ASP A 207 4.19 -18.63 5.72
C ASP A 207 4.74 -17.24 5.36
N VAL A 208 3.85 -16.25 5.20
CA VAL A 208 4.24 -14.85 4.91
C VAL A 208 5.03 -14.21 6.05
N PHE A 209 4.67 -14.48 7.32
CA PHE A 209 5.43 -13.96 8.47
C PHE A 209 6.85 -14.52 8.52
N ASN A 210 6.97 -15.80 8.20
CA ASN A 210 8.19 -16.53 8.40
C ASN A 210 9.09 -16.59 7.16
N LYS A 211 8.64 -16.08 5.99
CA LYS A 211 9.41 -16.08 4.74
C LYS A 211 10.78 -15.41 4.83
N HIS A 212 10.92 -14.46 5.76
CA HIS A 212 12.14 -13.68 5.98
C HIS A 212 12.96 -14.16 7.18
N ILE A 213 12.48 -15.19 7.90
CA ILE A 213 13.22 -15.80 9.01
C ILE A 213 14.04 -16.95 8.42
N PRO A 214 15.38 -16.95 8.59
CA PRO A 214 16.24 -18.03 8.11
C PRO A 214 15.72 -19.41 8.53
N SER A 215 16.06 -20.44 7.75
CA SER A 215 15.53 -21.79 7.93
C SER A 215 15.73 -22.33 9.36
N THR A 216 14.84 -23.24 9.75
CA THR A 216 14.76 -23.86 11.08
C THR A 216 16.04 -24.57 11.52
N GLU A 217 16.94 -24.91 10.60
CA GLU A 217 18.26 -25.50 10.90
C GLU A 217 19.13 -24.63 11.84
N LEU A 218 18.85 -23.33 11.90
CA LEU A 218 19.56 -22.37 12.77
C LEU A 218 18.85 -22.07 14.09
N GLY A 219 17.68 -22.70 14.35
CA GLY A 219 16.96 -22.56 15.62
C GLY A 219 16.35 -21.18 15.89
N TYR A 220 16.16 -20.34 14.86
CA TYR A 220 15.54 -19.02 15.05
C TYR A 220 14.06 -19.15 15.46
N PRO A 221 13.59 -18.33 16.43
CA PRO A 221 12.17 -18.26 16.77
C PRO A 221 11.34 -17.89 15.54
N ARG A 222 10.17 -18.51 15.39
CA ARG A 222 9.23 -18.27 14.29
C ARG A 222 7.90 -17.77 14.82
N TRP A 223 7.14 -17.11 13.94
CA TRP A 223 5.75 -16.81 14.21
C TRP A 223 4.91 -18.07 14.07
N SER A 224 4.03 -18.29 15.04
CA SER A 224 3.08 -19.39 15.06
C SER A 224 1.71 -18.84 15.43
N ILE A 225 0.67 -19.15 14.65
CA ILE A 225 -0.70 -18.75 14.97
C ILE A 225 -1.22 -19.63 16.11
N GLU A 226 -1.41 -19.03 17.29
CA GLU A 226 -1.93 -19.73 18.48
C GLU A 226 -3.45 -19.65 18.59
N PHE A 227 -4.06 -18.55 18.14
CA PHE A 227 -5.50 -18.33 18.23
C PHE A 227 -6.07 -17.87 16.90
N HIS A 228 -7.29 -18.31 16.60
CA HIS A 228 -8.03 -17.81 15.44
C HIS A 228 -9.55 -17.84 15.68
N LYS A 229 -10.26 -16.93 15.03
CA LYS A 229 -11.71 -16.84 15.05
C LYS A 229 -12.20 -16.63 13.62
N LEU A 230 -12.92 -17.61 13.08
CA LEU A 230 -13.53 -17.51 11.77
C LEU A 230 -14.74 -16.58 11.82
N LEU A 231 -14.78 -15.61 10.93
CA LEU A 231 -15.86 -14.63 10.82
C LEU A 231 -16.45 -14.68 9.41
N SER A 232 -17.73 -14.33 9.30
CA SER A 232 -18.52 -14.50 8.07
C SER A 232 -18.08 -13.63 6.89
N GLY A 233 -17.02 -12.83 7.05
CA GLY A 233 -16.55 -11.91 6.04
C GLY A 233 -15.36 -11.12 6.54
N ARG A 234 -14.56 -10.62 5.60
CA ARG A 234 -13.31 -9.95 5.91
C ARG A 234 -13.47 -8.70 6.75
N ARG A 235 -14.47 -7.86 6.46
CA ARG A 235 -14.76 -6.63 7.23
C ARG A 235 -15.01 -6.94 8.71
N LYS A 236 -15.68 -8.05 9.02
CA LYS A 236 -15.91 -8.46 10.42
C LYS A 236 -14.61 -8.91 11.08
N ALA A 237 -13.76 -9.62 10.36
CA ALA A 237 -12.43 -10.01 10.85
C ALA A 237 -11.53 -8.80 11.15
N GLU A 238 -11.51 -7.82 10.25
CA GLU A 238 -10.83 -6.54 10.47
C GLU A 238 -11.44 -5.78 11.66
N SER A 239 -12.77 -5.75 11.79
CA SER A 239 -13.43 -5.07 12.92
C SER A 239 -13.04 -5.71 14.26
N GLU A 240 -13.02 -7.04 14.34
CA GLU A 240 -12.60 -7.77 15.53
C GLU A 240 -11.13 -7.53 15.87
N GLU A 241 -10.25 -7.50 14.86
CA GLU A 241 -8.84 -7.13 15.03
C GLU A 241 -8.68 -5.72 15.63
N GLN A 242 -9.41 -4.73 15.08
CA GLN A 242 -9.31 -3.36 15.55
C GLN A 242 -9.84 -3.20 16.99
N ILE A 243 -10.88 -3.96 17.38
CA ILE A 243 -11.32 -3.99 18.79
C ILE A 243 -10.20 -4.53 19.69
N LEU A 244 -9.55 -5.63 19.30
CA LEU A 244 -8.45 -6.19 20.08
C LEU A 244 -7.30 -5.19 20.24
N LEU A 245 -6.91 -4.50 19.17
CA LEU A 245 -5.77 -3.58 19.20
C LEU A 245 -6.08 -2.24 19.87
N ARG A 246 -7.30 -1.70 19.71
CA ARG A 246 -7.63 -0.33 20.13
C ARG A 246 -8.44 -0.25 21.41
N GLU A 247 -9.07 -1.33 21.82
CA GLU A 247 -9.93 -1.34 23.01
C GLU A 247 -9.40 -2.32 24.05
N VAL A 248 -9.01 -3.53 23.64
CA VAL A 248 -8.63 -4.58 24.60
C VAL A 248 -7.16 -4.49 25.01
N PHE A 249 -6.25 -4.34 24.05
CA PHE A 249 -4.80 -4.34 24.27
C PHE A 249 -4.16 -2.98 24.00
N ILE A 250 -4.93 -1.89 24.16
CA ILE A 250 -4.45 -0.53 23.87
C ILE A 250 -3.19 -0.18 24.67
N GLU A 251 -3.11 -0.58 25.94
CA GLU A 251 -1.97 -0.33 26.82
C GLU A 251 -0.79 -1.28 26.54
N ASN A 252 -1.06 -2.41 25.90
CA ASN A 252 -0.08 -3.44 25.55
C ASN A 252 0.47 -3.29 24.12
N SER A 253 -0.13 -2.41 23.31
CA SER A 253 0.28 -2.12 21.94
C SER A 253 1.39 -1.07 21.92
N THR A 254 2.48 -1.37 21.21
CA THR A 254 3.45 -0.33 20.87
C THR A 254 2.83 0.61 19.83
N SER A 255 2.66 1.88 20.21
CA SER A 255 2.03 2.99 19.48
C SER A 255 1.75 2.74 17.99
N GLY A 256 0.55 2.24 17.68
CA GLY A 256 0.04 2.14 16.31
C GLY A 256 0.48 0.92 15.50
N THR A 257 0.95 -0.13 16.17
CA THR A 257 1.39 -1.39 15.52
C THR A 257 0.45 -2.56 15.82
N GLU A 258 0.44 -3.56 14.92
CA GLU A 258 -0.26 -4.86 15.06
C GLU A 258 0.37 -5.78 16.14
N ARG A 259 1.39 -5.31 16.85
CA ARG A 259 2.14 -6.09 17.84
C ARG A 259 1.78 -5.65 19.25
N ILE A 260 1.60 -6.63 20.12
CA ILE A 260 1.33 -6.42 21.54
C ILE A 260 2.30 -7.23 22.39
N ARG A 261 2.58 -6.73 23.59
CA ARG A 261 3.26 -7.50 24.64
C ARG A 261 2.32 -7.69 25.82
N VAL A 262 1.93 -8.93 26.06
CA VAL A 262 0.95 -9.28 27.10
C VAL A 262 1.29 -10.66 27.66
N ASP A 263 1.02 -10.87 28.94
CA ASP A 263 1.16 -12.18 29.57
C ASP A 263 0.29 -13.24 28.87
N ARG A 264 0.82 -14.47 28.75
CA ARG A 264 0.16 -15.55 28.02
C ARG A 264 -1.19 -15.95 28.63
N ASP A 265 -1.31 -15.96 29.95
CA ASP A 265 -2.54 -16.36 30.63
C ASP A 265 -3.61 -15.27 30.50
N VAL A 266 -3.20 -13.99 30.54
CA VAL A 266 -4.08 -12.86 30.22
C VAL A 266 -4.59 -12.96 28.79
N LEU A 267 -3.71 -13.21 27.82
CA LEU A 267 -4.11 -13.39 26.42
C LEU A 267 -5.10 -14.54 26.27
N ARG A 268 -4.81 -15.70 26.87
CA ARG A 268 -5.67 -16.89 26.83
C ARG A 268 -7.07 -16.61 27.37
N ALA A 269 -7.16 -15.94 28.52
CA ALA A 269 -8.44 -15.60 29.13
C ALA A 269 -9.29 -14.72 28.20
N VAL A 270 -8.68 -13.66 27.64
CA VAL A 270 -9.35 -12.75 26.70
C VAL A 270 -9.77 -13.48 25.42
N MET A 271 -8.89 -14.30 24.84
CA MET A 271 -9.19 -15.05 23.61
C MET A 271 -10.35 -16.03 23.83
N ALA A 272 -10.37 -16.73 24.97
CA ALA A 272 -11.46 -17.63 25.33
C ALA A 272 -12.79 -16.89 25.51
N GLU A 273 -12.80 -15.78 26.25
CA GLU A 273 -13.99 -14.95 26.45
C GLU A 273 -14.58 -14.45 25.11
N ARG A 274 -13.71 -14.10 24.16
CA ARG A 274 -14.12 -13.61 22.84
C ARG A 274 -14.42 -14.71 21.83
N GLY A 275 -14.35 -15.99 22.21
CA GLY A 275 -14.68 -17.12 21.37
C GLY A 275 -13.65 -17.39 20.26
N PHE A 276 -12.37 -17.14 20.52
CA PHE A 276 -11.29 -17.63 19.67
C PHE A 276 -11.03 -19.11 19.94
N THR A 277 -10.75 -19.85 18.88
CA THR A 277 -10.28 -21.24 18.95
C THR A 277 -8.76 -21.22 19.14
N GLN A 278 -8.27 -21.99 20.11
CA GLN A 278 -6.83 -22.22 20.26
C GLN A 278 -6.38 -23.31 19.28
N ILE A 279 -5.33 -23.04 18.52
CA ILE A 279 -4.67 -24.03 17.68
C ILE A 279 -3.71 -24.81 18.58
N ILE A 280 -4.03 -26.08 18.80
CA ILE A 280 -3.11 -27.01 19.47
C ILE A 280 -2.06 -27.37 18.43
N GLN A 281 -0.86 -26.80 18.54
CA GLN A 281 0.26 -27.32 17.75
C GLN A 281 0.66 -28.68 18.34
N PRO A 282 0.88 -29.71 17.52
CA PRO A 282 1.49 -30.94 18.00
C PRO A 282 2.90 -30.61 18.50
N ASP A 283 3.21 -31.09 19.71
CA ASP A 283 4.54 -31.01 20.32
C ASP A 283 5.63 -31.61 19.42
#